data_AF-A0A930RBX4-F1
#
_entry.id   AF-A0A930RBX4-F1
#
_cell.length_a   1.000
_cell.length_b   1.000
_cell.length_c   1.000
_cell.angle_alpha   90.00
_cell.angle_beta   90.00
_cell.angle_gamma   90.00
#
_symmetry.space_group_name_H-M   'P 1'
#
loop_
_entity.id
_entity.type
_entity.pdbx_description
1 polymer ?
#
loop_
_entity_poly.entity_id
_entity_poly.type
_entity_poly.pdbx_seq_one_letter_code
_entity_poly.pdbx_strand_id
1 'polypeptide(L)' 'MKTVKKKWEPRIINIMADGSIIEDLTGYVIPAGHSYYDIILGIYKREMQKGA' A
#
# COMPACT_ATOMS: atom_id res chain seq x y z
N MET A 1 11.02 -35.97 13.89
CA MET A 1 11.37 -34.53 14.01
C MET A 1 10.09 -33.73 13.79
N LYS A 2 9.58 -32.99 14.78
CA LYS A 2 8.34 -32.20 14.60
C LYS A 2 8.69 -30.94 13.80
N THR A 3 8.05 -30.75 12.64
CA THR A 3 8.21 -29.56 11.81
C THR A 3 7.65 -28.37 12.57
N VAL A 4 8.50 -27.46 13.03
CA VAL A 4 8.07 -26.19 13.63
C VAL A 4 7.40 -25.38 12.52
N LYS A 5 6.06 -25.29 12.54
CA LYS A 5 5.32 -24.41 11.64
C LYS A 5 5.73 -22.97 11.98
N LYS A 6 6.53 -22.34 11.11
CA LYS A 6 6.83 -20.90 11.25
C LYS A 6 5.51 -20.15 11.25
N LYS A 7 5.33 -19.29 12.25
CA LYS A 7 4.20 -18.36 12.31
C LYS A 7 4.26 -17.47 11.06
N TRP A 8 3.15 -17.34 10.35
CA TRP A 8 3.07 -16.42 9.22
C TRP A 8 2.98 -14.99 9.77
N GLU A 9 3.94 -14.15 9.38
CA GLU A 9 4.02 -12.74 9.78
C GLU A 9 4.07 -11.88 8.52
N PRO A 10 2.92 -11.38 8.03
CA PRO A 10 2.88 -10.54 6.84
C PRO A 10 3.55 -9.19 7.12
N ARG A 11 4.30 -8.68 6.13
CA ARG A 11 4.86 -7.31 6.12
C ARG A 11 4.38 -6.60 4.85
N ILE A 12 4.00 -5.33 4.97
CA ILE A 12 3.73 -4.44 3.85
C ILE A 12 5.03 -3.65 3.59
N ILE A 13 5.52 -3.65 2.35
CA ILE A 13 6.72 -2.91 1.93
C ILE A 13 6.37 -1.99 0.76
N ASN A 14 6.97 -0.79 0.71
CA ASN A 14 6.83 0.13 -0.41
C ASN A 14 8.04 0.02 -1.32
N ILE A 15 7.78 -0.19 -2.61
CA ILE A 15 8.81 -0.27 -3.65
C ILE A 15 8.60 0.93 -4.57
N MET A 16 9.63 1.75 -4.70
CA MET A 16 9.64 2.93 -5.54
C MET A 16 9.84 2.54 -7.01
N ALA A 17 9.55 3.46 -7.93
CA ALA A 17 9.70 3.21 -9.37
C ALA A 17 11.15 2.91 -9.80
N ASP A 18 12.14 3.37 -9.01
CA ASP A 18 13.56 3.08 -9.20
C ASP A 18 14.01 1.76 -8.55
N GLY A 19 13.08 1.01 -7.95
CA GLY A 19 13.33 -0.26 -7.27
C GLY A 19 13.84 -0.12 -5.83
N SER A 20 14.00 1.10 -5.30
CA SER A 20 14.35 1.30 -3.91
C SER A 20 13.21 0.87 -2.98
N ILE A 21 13.56 0.24 -1.85
CA ILE A 21 12.62 -0.14 -0.81
C ILE A 21 12.62 0.96 0.24
N ILE A 22 11.45 1.57 0.48
CA ILE A 22 11.28 2.55 1.55
C ILE A 22 10.45 1.90 2.66
N GLU A 23 11.13 1.55 3.75
CA GLU A 23 10.50 0.96 4.94
C GLU A 23 9.75 1.99 5.79
N ASP A 24 10.16 3.26 5.73
CA ASP A 24 9.54 4.37 6.47
C ASP A 24 9.13 5.49 5.51
N LEU A 25 7.82 5.63 5.29
CA LEU A 25 7.24 6.73 4.52
C LEU A 25 6.98 7.98 5.38
N THR A 26 7.31 7.96 6.67
CA THR A 26 7.13 9.11 7.56
C THR A 26 7.99 10.27 7.05
N GLY A 27 7.34 11.38 6.69
CA GLY A 27 7.99 12.55 6.09
C GLY A 27 8.03 12.55 4.56
N TYR A 28 7.56 11.48 3.89
CA TYR A 28 7.37 11.49 2.44
C TYR A 28 6.01 12.09 2.09
N VAL A 29 6.02 13.32 1.55
CA VAL A 29 4.81 13.98 1.05
C VAL A 29 4.62 13.59 -0.41
N ILE A 30 3.54 12.86 -0.70
CA ILE A 30 3.12 12.62 -2.09
C ILE A 30 2.76 13.98 -2.70
N PRO A 31 3.41 14.42 -3.79
CA PRO A 31 3.17 15.74 -4.36
C PRO A 31 1.72 15.92 -4.80
N ALA A 32 1.21 17.15 -4.67
CA ALA A 32 -0.08 17.52 -5.24
C ALA A 32 -0.08 17.27 -6.76
N GLY A 33 -1.16 16.69 -7.28
CA GLY A 33 -1.28 16.31 -8.70
C GLY A 33 -0.66 14.96 -9.06
N HIS A 34 -0.11 14.21 -8.10
CA HIS A 34 0.33 12.84 -8.34
C HIS A 34 -0.88 11.91 -8.56
N SER A 35 -0.79 11.01 -9.54
CA SER A 35 -1.87 10.08 -9.95
C SER A 35 -2.39 9.18 -8.82
N TYR A 36 -1.60 9.02 -7.76
CA TYR A 36 -2.00 8.33 -6.53
C TYR A 36 -3.34 8.85 -5.96
N TYR A 37 -3.55 10.17 -5.97
CA TYR A 37 -4.79 10.76 -5.48
C TYR A 37 -6.00 10.37 -6.33
N ASP A 38 -5.85 10.36 -7.66
CA ASP A 38 -6.91 9.96 -8.59
C ASP A 38 -7.27 8.47 -8.42
N ILE A 39 -6.25 7.62 -8.21
CA ILE A 39 -6.43 6.18 -7.99
C ILE A 39 -7.23 5.92 -6.71
N ILE A 40 -6.85 6.54 -5.58
CA ILE A 40 -7.54 6.36 -4.30
C ILE A 40 -8.95 6.95 -4.35
N LEU A 41 -9.11 8.12 -4.94
CA LEU A 41 -10.43 8.72 -5.14
C LEU A 41 -11.35 7.81 -5.97
N GLY A 42 -10.79 7.19 -7.03
CA GLY A 42 -11.51 6.22 -7.86
C GLY A 42 -11.93 4.97 -7.09
N ILE A 43 -11.05 4.42 -6.25
CA ILE A 43 -11.38 3.27 -5.37
C ILE A 43 -12.50 3.66 -4.41
N TYR A 44 -12.37 4.79 -3.71
CA TYR A 44 -13.36 5.26 -2.75
C TYR A 44 -14.76 5.43 -3.37
N LYS A 45 -14.84 6.06 -4.55
CA LYS A 45 -16.09 6.23 -5.29
C LYS A 45 -16.74 4.88 -5.65
N ARG A 46 -15.94 3.90 -6.10
CA ARG A 46 -16.44 2.55 -6.41
C ARG A 46 -16.98 1.84 -5.17
N GLU A 47 -16.31 1.96 -4.03
CA GLU A 47 -16.77 1.35 -2.79
C GLU A 47 -18.08 1.99 -2.29
N MET A 48 -18.21 3.32 -2.39
CA MET A 48 -19.45 4.02 -2.05
C MET A 48 -20.64 3.60 -2.93
N GLN A 49 -20.40 3.29 -4.20
CA GLN A 49 -21.45 2.83 -5.12
C GLN A 49 -21.91 1.40 -4.84
N LYS A 50 -21.10 0.57 -4.18
CA LYS A 50 -21.48 -0.82 -3.84
C LYS A 50 -22.42 -0.90 -2.62
N GLY A 51 -22.55 0.19 -1.85
CA GLY A 51 -23.43 0.27 -0.68
C GLY A 51 -24.73 1.05 -0.92
N ALA A 52 -25.02 1.44 -2.17
CA ALA A 52 -26.22 2.17 -2.58
C ALA A 52 -27.23 1.27 -3.29
#